data_AF-A0A644YTC7-F1
#
_entry.id   AF-A0A644YTC7-F1
#
_cell.length_a   1.000
_cell.length_b   1.000
_cell.length_c   1.000
_cell.angle_alpha   90.00
_cell.angle_beta   90.00
_cell.angle_gamma   90.00
#
_symmetry.space_group_name_H-M   'P 1'
#
loop_
_entity.id
_entity.type
_entity.pdbx_description
1 polymer ?
#
loop_
_entity_poly.entity_id
_entity_poly.type
_entity_poly.pdbx_seq_one_letter_code
_entity_poly.pdbx_strand_id
1 'polypeptide(L)'
;MKEAFRQLELYLAGKLKRFDLPLKAEGTPFMKKVWEKLVEVPYGTTASYKDLAIASGNPKAVRAVGMANARNPIAIFIPCHRIIGTNGKLVGYGGGLELKTWLLDMEASHSLEELPGR
;
A
#
# COMPACT_ATOMS: atom_id res chain seq x y z
N MET A 1 10.74 -8.78 -15.73
CA MET A 1 10.86 -9.67 -14.56
C MET A 1 12.09 -9.39 -13.71
N LYS A 2 13.32 -9.43 -14.24
CA LYS A 2 14.56 -9.18 -13.46
C LYS A 2 14.52 -7.87 -12.64
N GLU A 3 14.06 -6.79 -13.25
CA GLU A 3 13.97 -5.49 -12.57
C GLU A 3 12.95 -5.47 -11.42
N ALA A 4 11.82 -6.18 -11.55
CA ALA A 4 10.83 -6.27 -10.48
C ALA A 4 11.38 -6.98 -9.25
N PHE A 5 12.12 -8.08 -9.44
CA PHE A 5 12.82 -8.76 -8.35
C PHE A 5 13.87 -7.86 -7.71
N ARG A 6 14.71 -7.19 -8.51
CA ARG A 6 15.74 -6.27 -8.02
C ARG A 6 15.14 -5.15 -7.15
N GLN A 7 14.06 -4.52 -7.62
CA GLN A 7 13.41 -3.45 -6.86
C GLN A 7 12.72 -3.99 -5.60
N LEU A 8 12.13 -5.19 -5.66
CA LEU A 8 11.56 -5.83 -4.49
C LEU A 8 12.62 -6.12 -3.43
N GLU A 9 13.78 -6.67 -3.81
CA GLU A 9 14.90 -6.91 -2.89
C GLU A 9 15.39 -5.61 -2.25
N LEU A 10 15.54 -4.53 -3.03
CA LEU A 10 15.92 -3.23 -2.50
C LEU A 10 14.86 -2.64 -1.56
N TYR A 11 13.59 -2.84 -1.86
CA TYR A 11 12.48 -2.39 -1.03
C TYR A 11 12.44 -3.12 0.31
N LEU A 12 12.60 -4.46 0.30
CA LEU A 12 12.65 -5.28 1.50
C LEU A 12 13.90 -4.99 2.35
N ALA A 13 14.98 -4.53 1.72
CA ALA A 13 16.18 -4.06 2.42
C ALA A 13 16.11 -2.59 2.88
N GLY A 14 14.96 -1.93 2.72
CA GLY A 14 14.77 -0.52 3.07
C GLY A 14 15.48 0.48 2.16
N LYS A 15 16.19 0.04 1.11
CA LYS A 15 16.98 0.88 0.18
C LYS A 15 16.14 1.52 -0.93
N LEU A 16 14.91 1.05 -1.14
CA LEU A 16 13.97 1.58 -2.11
C LEU A 16 12.63 1.84 -1.45
N LYS A 17 12.14 3.09 -1.49
CA LYS A 17 10.84 3.46 -0.88
C LYS A 17 9.71 3.55 -1.90
N ARG A 18 10.04 3.65 -3.18
CA ARG A 18 9.10 3.79 -4.29
C ARG A 18 9.53 2.90 -5.45
N PHE A 19 8.61 2.08 -5.94
CA PHE A 19 8.82 1.30 -7.16
C PHE A 19 8.73 2.19 -8.39
N ASP A 20 9.62 1.94 -9.35
CA ASP A 20 9.65 2.60 -10.66
C ASP A 20 9.49 1.52 -11.74
N LEU A 21 8.24 1.07 -11.91
CA LEU A 21 7.86 0.01 -12.83
C LEU A 21 6.49 0.32 -13.43
N PRO A 22 6.26 0.01 -14.72
CA PRO A 22 4.94 0.14 -15.31
C PRO A 22 4.01 -0.96 -14.77
N LEU A 23 3.17 -0.61 -13.79
CA LEU A 23 2.18 -1.52 -13.21
C LEU A 23 0.92 -1.56 -14.09
N LYS A 24 0.64 -2.72 -14.70
CA LYS A 24 -0.53 -2.94 -15.55
C LYS A 24 -1.60 -3.76 -14.82
N ALA A 25 -2.19 -3.19 -13.78
CA ALA A 25 -3.25 -3.86 -13.02
C ALA A 25 -4.58 -3.88 -13.82
N GLU A 26 -5.21 -5.06 -13.88
CA GLU A 26 -6.49 -5.27 -14.55
C GLU A 26 -7.66 -5.21 -13.57
N GLY A 27 -8.68 -4.41 -13.91
CA GLY A 27 -9.84 -4.18 -13.05
C GLY A 27 -10.78 -3.13 -13.65
N THR A 28 -11.88 -2.85 -12.95
CA THR A 28 -12.82 -1.80 -13.38
C THR A 28 -12.17 -0.42 -13.33
N PRO A 29 -12.70 0.59 -14.05
CA PRO A 29 -12.18 1.95 -13.97
C PRO A 29 -12.09 2.49 -12.53
N PHE A 30 -13.08 2.15 -11.70
CA PHE A 30 -13.06 2.50 -10.29
C PHE A 30 -11.92 1.83 -9.52
N MET A 31 -11.69 0.53 -9.74
CA MET A 31 -10.58 -0.19 -9.11
C MET A 31 -9.22 0.40 -9.50
N LYS A 32 -9.02 0.66 -10.79
CA LYS A 32 -7.78 1.28 -11.29
C LYS A 32 -7.52 2.63 -10.63
N LYS A 33 -8.54 3.50 -10.53
CA LYS A 33 -8.43 4.78 -9.82
C LYS A 33 -8.07 4.62 -8.34
N VAL A 34 -8.66 3.64 -7.67
CA VAL A 34 -8.31 3.34 -6.27
C VAL A 34 -6.86 2.90 -6.16
N TRP A 35 -6.39 2.02 -7.05
CA TRP A 35 -5.01 1.53 -7.06
C TRP A 35 -3.99 2.64 -7.37
N GLU A 36 -4.31 3.56 -8.28
CA GLU A 36 -3.50 4.76 -8.55
C GLU A 36 -3.32 5.59 -7.26
N LYS A 37 -4.39 5.82 -6.50
CA LYS A 37 -4.34 6.55 -5.22
C LYS A 37 -3.67 5.78 -4.10
N LEU A 38 -3.70 4.46 -4.15
CA LEU A 38 -2.94 3.61 -3.22
C LEU A 38 -1.43 3.77 -3.39
N VAL A 39 -0.93 3.85 -4.63
CA VAL A 39 0.51 4.04 -4.90
C VAL A 39 1.02 5.39 -4.37
N GLU A 40 0.13 6.38 -4.20
CA GLU A 40 0.46 7.69 -3.62
C GLU A 40 0.67 7.65 -2.10
N VAL A 41 0.25 6.57 -1.40
CA VAL A 41 0.45 6.45 0.06
C VAL A 41 1.94 6.18 0.36
N PRO A 42 2.66 7.09 1.04
CA PRO A 42 4.11 6.98 1.23
C PRO A 42 4.54 5.73 2.01
N TYR A 43 5.76 5.27 1.75
CA TYR A 43 6.43 4.23 2.53
C TYR A 43 6.50 4.61 4.01
N GLY A 44 6.24 3.65 4.90
CA GLY A 44 6.30 3.85 6.34
C GLY A 44 5.12 4.63 6.90
N THR A 45 4.11 4.92 6.08
CA THR A 45 2.90 5.63 6.49
C THR A 45 1.65 4.81 6.19
N THR A 46 0.57 5.14 6.89
CA THR A 46 -0.74 4.51 6.68
C THR A 46 -1.79 5.55 6.38
N ALA A 47 -2.80 5.16 5.60
CA ALA A 47 -4.01 5.93 5.37
C ALA A 47 -5.25 5.11 5.72
N SER A 48 -6.38 5.76 6.00
CA SER A 48 -7.63 5.03 6.23
C SER A 48 -8.37 4.74 4.93
N TYR A 49 -9.29 3.77 4.96
CA TYR A 49 -10.23 3.55 3.84
C TYR A 49 -11.04 4.81 3.50
N LYS A 50 -11.29 5.69 4.49
CA LYS A 50 -11.98 6.96 4.27
C LYS A 50 -11.12 7.93 3.49
N ASP A 51 -9.83 8.05 3.84
CA ASP A 51 -8.88 8.92 3.15
C ASP A 51 -8.72 8.49 1.70
N LEU A 52 -8.60 7.19 1.46
CA LEU A 52 -8.52 6.63 0.11
C LEU A 52 -9.81 6.85 -0.70
N ALA A 53 -10.98 6.80 -0.07
CA ALA A 53 -12.26 7.12 -0.72
C ALA A 53 -12.36 8.60 -1.11
N ILE A 54 -11.88 9.51 -0.25
CA ILE A 54 -11.78 10.93 -0.55
C ILE A 54 -10.81 11.17 -1.71
N ALA A 55 -9.61 10.59 -1.66
CA ALA A 55 -8.60 10.71 -2.72
C ALA A 55 -9.08 10.13 -4.07
N SER A 56 -9.91 9.09 -4.02
CA SER A 56 -10.54 8.48 -5.19
C SER A 56 -11.74 9.29 -5.74
N GLY A 57 -12.10 10.41 -5.10
CA GLY A 57 -13.14 11.34 -5.54
C GLY A 57 -14.56 10.95 -5.14
N ASN A 58 -14.74 9.99 -4.22
CA ASN A 58 -16.05 9.66 -3.66
C ASN A 58 -15.95 9.31 -2.18
N PRO A 59 -16.08 10.30 -1.27
CA PRO A 59 -16.01 10.10 0.18
C PRO A 59 -17.02 9.07 0.74
N LYS A 60 -18.12 8.81 0.03
CA LYS A 60 -19.15 7.85 0.44
C LYS A 60 -18.84 6.41 0.02
N ALA A 61 -17.81 6.19 -0.81
CA ALA A 61 -17.49 4.89 -1.41
C ALA A 61 -16.56 4.01 -0.56
N VAL A 62 -16.49 4.21 0.77
CA VAL A 62 -15.55 3.50 1.67
C VAL A 62 -15.61 1.98 1.52
N ARG A 63 -16.81 1.39 1.45
CA ARG A 63 -16.97 -0.06 1.26
C ARG A 63 -16.45 -0.54 -0.10
N ALA A 64 -16.76 0.21 -1.17
CA ALA A 64 -16.29 -0.11 -2.52
C ALA A 64 -14.76 0.00 -2.63
N VAL A 65 -14.16 1.01 -1.97
CA VAL A 65 -12.71 1.13 -1.84
C VAL A 65 -12.12 -0.05 -1.08
N GLY A 66 -12.74 -0.49 0.01
CA GLY A 66 -12.31 -1.70 0.74
C GLY A 66 -12.28 -2.94 -0.15
N MET A 67 -13.29 -3.12 -1.00
CA MET A 67 -13.34 -4.20 -1.98
C MET A 67 -12.25 -4.07 -3.06
N ALA A 68 -12.02 -2.87 -3.58
CA ALA A 68 -10.97 -2.61 -4.56
C ALA A 68 -9.57 -2.85 -3.97
N ASN A 69 -9.33 -2.44 -2.71
CA ASN A 69 -8.09 -2.69 -1.98
C ASN A 69 -7.84 -4.19 -1.79
N ALA A 70 -8.88 -4.95 -1.44
CA ALA A 70 -8.80 -6.41 -1.27
C ALA A 70 -8.55 -7.17 -2.58
N ARG A 71 -8.95 -6.60 -3.73
CA ARG A 71 -8.77 -7.19 -5.07
C ARG A 71 -7.51 -6.71 -5.79
N ASN A 72 -6.58 -6.09 -5.07
CA ASN A 72 -5.31 -5.68 -5.65
C ASN A 72 -4.53 -6.89 -6.23
N PRO A 73 -4.27 -6.95 -7.55
CA PRO A 73 -3.59 -8.09 -8.16
C PRO A 73 -2.06 -8.05 -8.04
N ILE A 74 -1.47 -6.92 -7.62
CA ILE A 74 -0.02 -6.73 -7.55
C ILE A 74 0.35 -6.22 -6.15
N ALA A 75 0.22 -7.11 -5.15
CA ALA A 75 0.55 -6.81 -3.76
C ALA A 75 2.00 -6.29 -3.62
N ILE A 76 2.26 -5.53 -2.55
CA ILE A 76 3.53 -4.84 -2.25
C ILE A 76 3.83 -3.68 -3.22
N PHE A 77 3.79 -3.91 -4.54
CA PHE A 77 4.00 -2.86 -5.55
C PHE A 77 2.85 -1.85 -5.56
N ILE A 78 1.62 -2.33 -5.46
CA ILE A 78 0.45 -1.52 -5.08
C ILE A 78 0.24 -1.76 -3.57
N PRO A 79 0.44 -0.74 -2.72
CA PRO A 79 0.66 -0.97 -1.29
C PRO A 79 -0.65 -1.10 -0.49
N CYS A 80 -1.45 -2.13 -0.79
CA CYS A 80 -2.75 -2.37 -0.13
C CYS A 80 -2.65 -2.70 1.37
N HIS A 81 -1.46 -3.04 1.87
CA HIS A 81 -1.18 -3.22 3.30
C HIS A 81 -1.17 -1.89 4.07
N ARG A 82 -0.92 -0.75 3.42
CA ARG A 82 -0.88 0.59 4.05
C ARG A 82 -2.25 1.18 4.39
N ILE A 83 -3.33 0.51 4.00
CA ILE A 83 -4.70 0.98 4.25
C ILE A 83 -5.29 0.29 5.49
N ILE A 84 -5.73 1.08 6.47
CA ILE A 84 -6.21 0.60 7.76
C ILE A 84 -7.59 1.18 8.13
N GLY A 85 -8.21 0.65 9.20
CA GLY A 85 -9.43 1.22 9.75
C GLY A 85 -9.17 2.61 10.35
N THR A 86 -10.18 3.49 10.38
CA THR A 86 -10.07 4.84 10.97
C THR A 86 -9.78 4.83 12.48
N ASN A 87 -9.97 3.69 13.15
CA ASN A 87 -9.62 3.47 14.56
C ASN A 87 -8.23 2.86 14.75
N GLY A 88 -7.39 2.84 13.71
CA GLY A 88 -6.06 2.22 13.74
C GLY A 88 -6.07 0.70 13.63
N LYS A 89 -7.24 0.04 13.54
CA LYS A 89 -7.28 -1.42 13.46
C LYS A 89 -6.84 -1.92 12.08
N LEU A 90 -5.96 -2.92 12.10
CA LEU A 90 -5.65 -3.72 10.93
C LEU A 90 -6.85 -4.62 10.62
N VAL A 91 -7.37 -4.49 9.42
CA VAL A 91 -8.44 -5.33 8.89
C VAL A 91 -8.06 -5.80 7.50
N GLY A 92 -8.54 -7.00 7.14
CA GLY A 92 -8.56 -7.57 5.78
C GLY A 92 -7.32 -7.35 4.92
N TYR A 93 -6.56 -8.41 4.66
CA TYR A 93 -5.46 -8.40 3.70
C TYR A 93 -5.40 -9.73 2.94
N GLY A 94 -5.22 -9.66 1.61
CA GLY A 94 -5.21 -10.86 0.76
C GLY A 94 -4.13 -11.87 1.14
N GLY A 95 -3.00 -11.40 1.67
CA GLY A 95 -1.90 -12.24 2.18
C GLY A 95 -1.97 -12.55 3.69
N GLY A 96 -3.09 -12.26 4.36
CA GLY A 96 -3.24 -12.47 5.80
C GLY A 96 -2.76 -11.31 6.68
N LEU A 97 -3.28 -11.20 7.91
CA LEU A 97 -2.94 -10.09 8.80
C LEU A 97 -1.48 -10.12 9.26
N GLU A 98 -0.89 -11.30 9.42
CA GLU A 98 0.52 -11.45 9.81
C GLU A 98 1.47 -10.76 8.82
N LEU A 99 1.30 -11.03 7.53
CA LEU A 99 2.11 -10.41 6.48
C LEU A 99 1.87 -8.89 6.42
N LYS A 100 0.62 -8.44 6.60
CA LYS A 100 0.31 -7.01 6.65
C LYS A 100 1.03 -6.30 7.81
N THR A 101 1.01 -6.89 8.99
CA THR A 101 1.72 -6.36 10.17
C THR A 101 3.21 -6.32 9.91
N TRP A 102 3.80 -7.42 9.43
CA TRP A 102 5.23 -7.50 9.14
C TRP A 102 5.68 -6.44 8.13
N LEU A 103 4.93 -6.23 7.04
CA LEU A 103 5.25 -5.20 6.04
C LEU A 103 5.18 -3.79 6.65
N LEU A 104 4.17 -3.50 7.47
CA LEU A 104 4.04 -2.19 8.13
C LEU A 104 5.19 -1.93 9.09
N ASP A 105 5.55 -2.93 9.90
CA ASP A 105 6.64 -2.81 10.88
C ASP A 105 8.00 -2.64 10.20
N MET A 106 8.27 -3.40 9.13
CA MET A 106 9.48 -3.27 8.31
C MET A 106 9.59 -1.88 7.67
N GLU A 107 8.48 -1.37 7.12
CA GLU A 107 8.49 -0.02 6.55
C GLU A 107 8.71 1.06 7.63
N ALA A 108 8.11 0.88 8.80
CA ALA A 108 8.27 1.82 9.91
C ALA A 108 9.70 1.83 10.45
N SER A 109 10.33 0.66 10.64
CA SER A 109 11.70 0.57 11.17
C SER A 109 12.71 1.27 10.26
N HIS A 110 12.66 0.98 8.95
CA HIS A 110 13.55 1.62 7.99
C HIS A 110 13.30 3.11 7.79
N SER A 111 12.11 3.60 8.13
CA SER A 111 11.82 5.05 8.10
C SER A 111 12.41 5.77 9.31
N LEU A 112 12.56 5.08 10.45
CA LEU A 112 13.12 5.62 11.69
C LEU A 112 14.66 5.63 11.69
N GLU A 113 15.30 4.67 11.02
CA GLU A 113 16.77 4.59 10.87
C GLU A 113 17.38 5.78 10.08
N GLU A 114 16.58 6.49 9.29
CA GLU A 114 17.04 7.61 8.45
C GLU A 114 16.96 8.99 9.17
N LEU A 115 16.42 9.06 10.39
CA LEU A 115 16.40 10.29 11.17
C LEU A 115 17.82 10.58 11.73
N PRO A 116 18.48 11.69 11.33
CA PRO A 116 19.79 12.03 11.88
C PRO A 116 19.64 12.33 13.39
N GLY A 117 20.22 11.48 14.24
CA GLY A 117 20.31 11.75 15.69
C GLY A 117 19.92 10.64 16.66
N ARG A 118 20.23 9.37 16.36
CA ARG A 118 20.50 8.36 17.40
C ARG A 118 21.85 7.71 17.15
#